data_AF-A0A497NDT8-F1
#
_entry.id   AF-A0A497NDT8-F1
#
_cell.length_a   1.000
_cell.length_b   1.000
_cell.length_c   1.000
_cell.angle_alpha   90.00
_cell.angle_beta   90.00
_cell.angle_gamma   90.00
#
_symmetry.space_group_name_H-M   'P 1'
#
loop_
_entity.id
_entity.type
_entity.pdbx_description
1 polymer ?
#
loop_
_entity_poly.entity_id
_entity_poly.type
_entity_poly.pdbx_seq_one_letter_code
_entity_poly.pdbx_strand_id
1 'polypeptide(L)'
;MGRFRLDILTLIVASVAFALYVTCPRMTAMIATESKMSGFNPILTVSLGCMLGIPLFIVLFYTFKHLGVEATIMLAAAFDVGAALLLGKINLKGGLELLIITAFVYVGIRVAPIIAEAILSAL
;
A
#
# COMPACT_ATOMS: atom_id res chain seq x y z
N MET A 1 -24.75 -11.89 25.18
CA MET A 1 -24.38 -10.47 24.99
C MET A 1 -22.91 -10.13 25.21
N GLY A 2 -22.04 -11.02 25.73
CA GLY A 2 -20.59 -10.73 25.89
C GLY A 2 -19.74 -10.91 24.62
N ARG A 3 -20.03 -11.93 23.80
CA ARG A 3 -19.27 -12.26 22.57
C ARG A 3 -19.32 -11.13 21.54
N PHE A 4 -20.49 -10.54 21.33
CA PHE A 4 -20.72 -9.47 20.36
C PHE A 4 -19.93 -8.18 20.64
N ARG A 5 -19.71 -7.80 21.92
CA ARG A 5 -18.85 -6.64 22.25
C ARG A 5 -17.37 -6.92 22.01
N LEU A 6 -16.91 -8.15 22.26
CA LEU A 6 -15.54 -8.55 21.93
C LEU A 6 -15.32 -8.56 20.41
N ASP A 7 -16.30 -9.02 19.63
CA ASP A 7 -16.22 -9.03 18.16
C ASP A 7 -16.15 -7.60 17.59
N ILE A 8 -16.99 -6.67 18.08
CA ILE A 8 -16.95 -5.26 17.66
C ILE A 8 -15.63 -4.60 18.05
N LEU A 9 -15.16 -4.82 19.29
CA LEU A 9 -13.90 -4.24 19.73
C LEU A 9 -12.72 -4.76 18.90
N THR A 10 -12.71 -6.07 18.62
CA THR A 10 -11.68 -6.70 17.77
C THR A 10 -11.72 -6.15 16.35
N LEU A 11 -12.91 -5.95 15.79
CA LEU A 11 -13.08 -5.38 14.46
C LEU A 11 -12.60 -3.91 14.40
N ILE A 12 -12.89 -3.12 15.43
CA ILE A 12 -12.43 -1.73 15.54
C ILE A 12 -10.90 -1.69 15.64
N VAL A 13 -10.30 -2.50 16.52
CA VAL A 13 -8.85 -2.56 16.68
C VAL A 13 -8.16 -3.02 15.40
N ALA A 14 -8.69 -4.04 14.71
CA ALA A 14 -8.18 -4.50 13.44
C ALA A 14 -8.28 -3.42 12.34
N SER A 15 -9.39 -2.68 12.30
CA SER A 15 -9.59 -1.60 11.33
C SER A 15 -8.63 -0.44 11.57
N VAL A 16 -8.39 -0.06 12.84
CA VAL A 16 -7.42 0.97 13.21
C VAL A 16 -5.99 0.53 12.87
N ALA A 17 -5.63 -0.72 13.19
CA ALA A 17 -4.33 -1.27 12.82
C ALA A 17 -4.12 -1.28 11.29
N PHE A 18 -5.14 -1.68 10.54
CA PHE A 18 -5.08 -1.65 9.08
C PHE A 18 -4.91 -0.23 8.53
N ALA A 19 -5.62 0.76 9.09
CA ALA A 19 -5.44 2.17 8.71
C ALA A 19 -3.99 2.65 8.92
N LEU A 20 -3.33 2.21 10.00
CA LEU A 20 -1.93 2.51 10.27
C LEU A 20 -0.97 1.81 9.28
N TYR A 21 -1.28 0.58 8.86
CA TYR A 21 -0.49 -0.11 7.83
C TYR A 21 -0.62 0.53 6.45
N VAL A 22 -1.81 1.03 6.11
CA VAL A 22 -2.06 1.72 4.84
C VAL A 22 -1.25 3.02 4.79
N THR A 23 -1.08 3.74 5.91
CA THR A 23 -0.25 4.95 5.96
C THR A 23 1.24 4.63 5.86
N CYS A 24 1.73 4.41 4.64
CA CYS A 24 3.14 4.21 4.35
C CYS A 24 3.81 5.51 3.85
N PRO A 25 5.09 5.76 4.22
CA PRO A 25 5.82 6.98 3.82
C PRO A 25 5.87 7.18 2.30
N ARG A 26 5.76 6.09 1.54
CA ARG A 26 5.71 6.09 0.08
C ARG A 26 4.51 6.84 -0.48
N MET A 27 3.29 6.59 0.02
CA MET A 27 2.09 7.27 -0.50
C MET A 27 2.10 8.76 -0.16
N THR A 28 2.58 9.10 1.04
CA THR A 28 2.73 10.51 1.45
C THR A 28 3.76 11.24 0.57
N ALA A 29 4.88 10.60 0.22
CA ALA A 29 5.88 11.19 -0.64
C ALA A 29 5.34 11.51 -2.04
N MET A 30 4.58 10.59 -2.66
CA MET A 30 3.96 10.84 -3.97
C MET A 30 2.96 12.00 -3.93
N ILE A 31 2.12 12.07 -2.89
CA ILE A 31 1.15 13.17 -2.76
C ILE A 31 1.88 14.50 -2.50
N ALA A 32 2.99 14.49 -1.77
CA ALA A 32 3.81 15.69 -1.56
C ALA A 32 4.47 16.17 -2.86
N THR A 33 4.89 15.26 -3.75
CA THR A 33 5.39 15.64 -5.09
C THR A 33 4.27 16.11 -6.02
N GLU A 34 3.10 15.47 -5.96
CA GLU A 34 1.94 15.85 -6.79
C GLU A 34 1.38 17.22 -6.39
N SER A 35 1.21 17.49 -5.10
CA SER A 35 0.74 18.79 -4.61
C SER A 35 1.65 19.95 -5.00
N LYS A 36 2.97 19.72 -5.07
CA LYS A 36 3.94 20.72 -5.55
C LYS A 36 3.81 21.01 -7.05
N MET A 37 3.44 20.02 -7.86
CA MET A 37 3.39 20.16 -9.32
C MET A 37 2.00 20.46 -9.89
N SER A 38 0.94 20.16 -9.15
CA SER A 38 -0.43 20.17 -9.68
C SER A 38 -1.33 21.22 -9.01
N GLY A 39 -0.86 21.92 -7.97
CA GLY A 39 -1.60 23.01 -7.30
C GLY A 39 -2.87 22.58 -6.57
N PHE A 40 -3.19 21.29 -6.54
CA PHE A 40 -4.34 20.73 -5.83
C PHE A 40 -4.12 20.75 -4.32
N ASN A 41 -5.22 20.90 -3.57
CA ASN A 41 -5.18 20.81 -2.11
C ASN A 41 -4.81 19.37 -1.70
N PRO A 42 -3.62 19.14 -1.09
CA PRO A 42 -3.14 17.81 -0.76
C PRO A 42 -4.10 17.05 0.16
N ILE A 43 -4.77 17.75 1.08
CA ILE A 43 -5.70 17.13 2.04
C ILE A 43 -6.91 16.52 1.30
N LEU A 44 -7.44 17.24 0.31
CA LEU A 44 -8.57 16.77 -0.48
C LEU A 44 -8.19 15.60 -1.39
N THR A 45 -6.99 15.64 -1.97
CA THR A 45 -6.47 14.54 -2.80
C THR A 45 -6.25 13.27 -1.96
N VAL A 46 -5.72 13.39 -0.75
CA VAL A 46 -5.55 12.25 0.18
C VAL A 46 -6.90 11.68 0.57
N SER A 47 -7.86 12.51 0.97
CA SER A 47 -9.15 12.03 1.48
C SER A 47 -9.96 11.31 0.40
N LEU A 48 -10.09 11.91 -0.79
CA LEU A 48 -10.75 11.28 -1.92
C LEU A 48 -9.98 10.06 -2.43
N GLY A 49 -8.65 10.14 -2.48
CA GLY A 49 -7.77 9.03 -2.85
C GLY A 49 -7.91 7.83 -1.92
N CYS A 50 -8.05 8.04 -0.60
CA CYS A 50 -8.32 6.98 0.36
C CYS A 50 -9.69 6.34 0.14
N MET A 51 -10.75 7.12 -0.11
CA MET A 51 -12.07 6.56 -0.40
C MET A 51 -12.07 5.70 -1.67
N LEU A 52 -11.41 6.16 -2.73
CA LEU A 52 -11.26 5.42 -3.98
C LEU A 52 -10.24 4.26 -3.86
N GLY A 53 -9.32 4.35 -2.91
CA GLY A 53 -8.30 3.33 -2.63
C GLY A 53 -8.87 2.09 -1.94
N ILE A 54 -9.91 2.23 -1.11
CA ILE A 54 -10.56 1.10 -0.42
C ILE A 54 -10.93 -0.05 -1.38
N PRO A 55 -11.67 0.16 -2.49
CA PRO A 55 -11.99 -0.93 -3.40
C PRO A 55 -10.75 -1.55 -4.06
N LEU A 56 -9.71 -0.75 -4.35
CA LEU A 56 -8.45 -1.25 -4.92
C LEU A 56 -7.68 -2.13 -3.91
N PHE A 57 -7.67 -1.76 -2.63
CA PHE A 57 -7.11 -2.60 -1.57
C PHE A 57 -7.86 -3.92 -1.42
N ILE A 58 -9.20 -3.91 -1.55
CA ILE A 58 -10.00 -5.15 -1.54
C ILE A 58 -9.58 -6.06 -2.71
N VAL A 59 -9.40 -5.51 -3.91
CA VAL A 59 -8.92 -6.27 -5.07
C VAL A 59 -7.53 -6.87 -4.81
N LEU A 60 -6.59 -6.10 -4.27
CA LEU A 60 -5.25 -6.61 -3.94
C LEU A 60 -5.29 -7.69 -2.86
N PHE A 61 -6.14 -7.54 -1.85
CA PHE A 61 -6.32 -8.54 -0.80
C PHE A 61 -6.87 -9.86 -1.35
N TYR A 62 -7.90 -9.81 -2.20
CA TYR A 62 -8.43 -11.01 -2.85
C TYR A 62 -7.39 -11.65 -3.79
N THR A 63 -6.65 -10.83 -4.53
CA THR A 63 -5.56 -11.31 -5.39
C THR A 63 -4.48 -12.01 -4.55
N PHE A 64 -4.10 -11.43 -3.42
CA PHE A 64 -3.09 -12.02 -2.53
C PHE A 64 -3.54 -13.36 -1.97
N LYS A 65 -4.83 -13.46 -1.59
CA LYS A 65 -5.41 -14.69 -1.05
C LYS A 65 -5.54 -15.80 -2.10
N HIS A 66 -5.89 -15.48 -3.33
CA HIS A 66 -6.23 -16.47 -4.36
C HIS A 66 -5.10 -16.76 -5.37
N LEU A 67 -4.33 -15.75 -5.75
CA LEU A 67 -3.30 -15.83 -6.80
C LEU A 67 -1.88 -15.73 -6.24
N GLY A 68 -1.75 -15.52 -4.92
CA GLY A 68 -0.47 -15.48 -4.22
C GLY A 68 0.26 -14.15 -4.37
N VAL A 69 1.45 -14.09 -3.77
CA VAL A 69 2.23 -12.86 -3.59
C VAL A 69 2.66 -12.27 -4.94
N GLU A 70 3.09 -13.10 -5.88
CA GLU A 70 3.68 -12.63 -7.15
C GLU A 70 2.65 -11.94 -8.04
N ALA A 71 1.44 -12.49 -8.14
CA ALA A 71 0.34 -11.88 -8.89
C ALA A 71 -0.10 -10.55 -8.28
N THR A 72 -0.16 -10.45 -6.95
CA THR A 72 -0.51 -9.20 -6.26
C THR A 72 0.52 -8.11 -6.51
N ILE A 73 1.81 -8.46 -6.53
CA ILE A 73 2.88 -7.49 -6.81
C ILE A 73 2.79 -7.00 -8.26
N MET A 74 2.53 -7.89 -9.23
CA MET A 74 2.30 -7.45 -10.61
C MET A 74 1.08 -6.54 -10.75
N LEU A 75 -0.03 -6.87 -10.08
CA LEU A 75 -1.24 -6.04 -10.11
C LEU A 75 -1.00 -4.66 -9.46
N ALA A 76 -0.29 -4.63 -8.31
CA ALA A 76 0.09 -3.38 -7.66
C ALA A 76 0.98 -2.52 -8.58
N ALA A 77 1.97 -3.12 -9.23
CA ALA A 77 2.80 -2.42 -10.21
C ALA A 77 1.99 -1.87 -11.38
N ALA A 78 0.98 -2.63 -11.87
CA ALA A 78 0.08 -2.15 -12.91
C ALA A 78 -0.78 -0.96 -12.45
N PHE A 79 -1.28 -0.97 -11.21
CA PHE A 79 -1.99 0.18 -10.64
C PHE A 79 -1.11 1.42 -10.53
N ASP A 80 0.17 1.26 -10.17
CA ASP A 80 1.09 2.38 -10.08
C ASP A 80 1.43 2.96 -11.47
N VAL A 81 1.60 2.12 -12.48
CA VAL A 81 1.77 2.57 -13.87
C VAL A 81 0.49 3.26 -14.36
N GLY A 82 -0.69 2.72 -14.05
CA GLY A 82 -1.97 3.33 -14.36
C GLY A 82 -2.15 4.71 -13.72
N ALA A 83 -1.72 4.86 -12.45
CA ALA A 83 -1.71 6.14 -11.76
C ALA A 83 -0.76 7.15 -12.42
N ALA A 84 0.46 6.72 -12.78
CA ALA A 84 1.43 7.57 -13.48
C ALA A 84 0.92 8.02 -14.86
N LEU A 85 0.22 7.14 -15.58
CA LEU A 85 -0.41 7.45 -16.86
C LEU A 85 -1.57 8.46 -16.71
N LEU A 86 -2.45 8.26 -15.72
CA LEU A 86 -3.56 9.17 -15.42
C LEU A 86 -3.10 10.58 -15.04
N LEU A 87 -1.97 10.68 -14.33
CA LEU A 87 -1.37 11.95 -13.98
C LEU A 87 -0.72 12.67 -15.17
N GLY A 88 -0.66 12.02 -16.36
CA GLY A 88 -0.07 12.59 -17.58
C GLY A 88 1.42 12.91 -17.45
N LYS A 89 2.04 12.50 -16.33
CA LYS A 89 3.41 12.80 -15.93
C LYS A 89 4.19 11.51 -15.89
N ILE A 90 4.46 10.95 -17.07
CA ILE A 90 5.56 9.98 -17.20
C ILE A 90 6.87 10.78 -17.14
N ASN A 91 7.17 11.31 -15.95
CA ASN A 91 8.49 11.82 -15.65
C ASN A 91 9.39 10.60 -15.46
N LEU A 92 10.42 10.46 -16.29
CA LEU A 92 11.37 9.34 -16.26
C LEU A 92 11.92 9.10 -14.84
N LYS A 93 12.08 10.17 -14.07
CA LYS A 93 12.50 10.15 -12.65
C LYS A 93 11.47 9.47 -11.74
N GLY A 94 10.19 9.81 -11.85
CA GLY A 94 9.13 9.23 -11.01
C GLY A 94 8.89 7.74 -11.32
N GLY A 95 8.98 7.36 -12.61
CA GLY A 95 8.96 5.96 -13.01
C GLY A 95 10.15 5.17 -12.46
N LEU A 96 11.36 5.76 -12.45
CA LEU A 96 12.55 5.14 -11.86
C LEU A 96 12.43 4.99 -10.34
N GLU A 97 11.97 6.03 -9.64
CA GLU A 97 11.69 5.97 -8.20
C GLU A 97 10.69 4.85 -7.88
N LEU A 98 9.63 4.73 -8.68
CA LEU A 98 8.63 3.68 -8.53
C LEU A 98 9.24 2.27 -8.72
N LEU A 99 10.05 2.08 -9.76
CA LEU A 99 10.71 0.81 -10.05
C LEU A 99 11.64 0.39 -8.91
N ILE A 100 12.45 1.34 -8.39
CA ILE A 100 13.34 1.11 -7.25
C ILE A 100 12.54 0.70 -6.01
N ILE A 101 11.45 1.41 -5.69
CA ILE A 101 10.61 1.11 -4.53
C ILE A 101 9.99 -0.28 -4.66
N THR A 102 9.43 -0.62 -5.83
CA THR A 102 8.82 -1.93 -6.07
C THR A 102 9.84 -3.06 -5.90
N ALA A 103 11.08 -2.88 -6.36
CA ALA A 103 12.16 -3.85 -6.14
C ALA A 103 12.49 -4.01 -4.65
N PHE A 104 12.62 -2.90 -3.91
CA PHE A 104 12.86 -2.93 -2.46
C PHE A 104 11.75 -3.63 -1.68
N VAL A 105 10.49 -3.36 -2.02
CA VAL A 105 9.32 -4.00 -1.38
C VAL A 105 9.29 -5.48 -1.70
N TYR A 106 9.56 -5.89 -2.95
CA TYR A 106 9.63 -7.30 -3.34
C TYR A 106 10.68 -8.05 -2.51
N VAL A 107 11.90 -7.50 -2.44
CA VAL A 107 12.99 -8.09 -1.65
C VAL A 107 12.62 -8.12 -0.18
N GLY A 108 12.10 -7.02 0.37
CA GLY A 108 11.68 -6.93 1.77
C GLY A 108 10.63 -7.98 2.16
N ILE A 109 9.61 -8.19 1.32
CA ILE A 109 8.56 -9.20 1.56
C ILE A 109 9.14 -10.62 1.58
N ARG A 110 10.08 -10.93 0.69
CA ARG A 110 10.75 -12.24 0.64
C ARG A 110 11.72 -12.46 1.79
N VAL A 111 12.45 -11.42 2.18
CA VAL A 111 13.54 -11.50 3.17
C VAL A 111 13.04 -11.40 4.61
N ALA A 112 11.97 -10.63 4.87
CA ALA A 112 11.40 -10.46 6.21
C ALA A 112 11.11 -11.76 6.97
N PRO A 113 10.41 -12.76 6.40
CA PRO A 113 10.14 -14.02 7.12
C PRO A 113 11.42 -14.80 7.42
N ILE A 114 12.39 -14.80 6.48
CA ILE A 114 13.67 -15.52 6.64
C ILE A 114 14.47 -14.92 7.79
N ILE A 115 14.58 -13.59 7.85
CA ILE A 115 15.28 -12.90 8.94
C ILE A 115 14.56 -13.11 10.26
N ALA A 116 13.23 -13.01 10.28
CA ALA A 116 12.45 -13.23 11.50
C ALA A 116 12.65 -14.64 12.05
N GLU A 117 12.63 -15.66 11.18
CA GLU A 117 12.88 -17.06 11.55
C GLU A 117 14.32 -17.28 12.02
N ALA A 118 15.32 -16.65 11.38
CA ALA A 118 16.71 -16.72 11.80
C ALA A 118 16.95 -16.07 13.19
N ILE A 119 16.28 -14.96 13.48
CA ILE A 119 16.38 -14.31 14.81
C ILE A 119 15.68 -15.16 15.87
N LEU A 120 14.47 -15.64 15.59
CA LEU A 120 13.70 -16.43 16.54
C LEU A 120 14.31 -17.81 16.82
N SER A 121 15.04 -18.39 15.86
CA SER A 121 15.76 -19.65 16.05
C SER A 121 17.11 -19.49 16.77
N ALA A 122 17.65 -18.26 16.83
CA ALA A 122 18.86 -17.93 17.57
C ALA A 122 18.61 -17.47 19.02
N LEU A 123 17.34 -17.20 19.38
CA LEU A 123 16.90 -16.80 20.72
C LEU A 123 16.45 -18.01 21.55
#